data_AF-A0A932Z6V7-F1
#
_entry.id   AF-A0A932Z6V7-F1
#
_cell.length_a   1.000
_cell.length_b   1.000
_cell.length_c   1.000
_cell.angle_alpha   90.00
_cell.angle_beta   90.00
_cell.angle_gamma   90.00
#
_symmetry.space_group_name_H-M   'P 1'
#
loop_
_entity.id
_entity.type
_entity.pdbx_description
1 polymer ?
#
loop_
_entity_poly.entity_id
_entity_poly.type
_entity_poly.pdbx_seq_one_letter_code
_entity_poly.pdbx_strand_id
1 'polypeptide(L)'
;MSSARPRERAHPTPARYTAVALVLAVVTIVEVTAVYQAFLADILLPILLVLSATKFALVAMFYMHLRFDHRLFSALFVGGLLLTAGILIALLALFRVIVQ
;
A
#
# COMPACT_ATOMS: atom_id res chain seq x y z
N MET A 1 5.88 36.70 41.37
CA MET A 1 6.77 35.93 40.48
C MET A 1 5.91 35.06 39.57
N SER A 2 5.61 35.56 38.38
CA SER A 2 4.91 34.82 37.32
C SER A 2 5.96 34.40 36.30
N SER A 3 6.43 33.15 36.38
CA SER A 3 7.35 32.57 35.41
C SER A 3 6.58 31.67 34.45
N ALA A 4 6.62 32.09 33.19
CA ALA A 4 6.03 31.48 32.01
C ALA A 4 6.02 29.94 31.99
N ARG A 5 4.84 29.36 31.72
CA ARG A 5 4.71 27.95 31.35
C ARG A 5 5.50 27.71 30.04
N PRO A 6 6.31 26.64 29.94
CA PRO A 6 6.96 26.28 28.68
C PRO A 6 5.88 26.06 27.62
N ARG A 7 6.02 26.74 26.47
CA ARG A 7 5.16 26.53 25.30
C ARG A 7 5.19 25.06 24.93
N GLU A 8 4.02 24.45 24.96
CA GLU A 8 3.73 23.11 24.48
C GLU A 8 4.21 23.00 23.03
N ARG A 9 5.26 22.19 22.82
CA ARG A 9 5.84 21.98 21.49
C ARG A 9 4.81 21.21 20.66
N ALA A 10 4.19 21.89 19.70
CA ALA A 10 3.39 21.27 18.66
C ALA A 10 4.19 20.11 18.05
N HIS A 11 3.78 18.86 18.32
CA HIS A 11 4.38 17.65 17.79
C HIS A 11 4.05 17.54 16.29
N PRO A 12 4.97 17.89 15.37
CA PRO A 12 4.68 17.98 13.94
C PRO A 12 5.14 16.68 13.27
N THR A 13 4.31 15.65 13.37
CA THR A 13 4.46 14.38 12.64
C THR A 13 3.14 13.72 12.16
N PRO A 14 1.91 14.12 12.58
CA PRO A 14 0.66 13.51 12.06
C PRO A 14 0.24 13.96 10.65
N ALA A 15 0.67 15.13 10.20
CA ALA A 15 0.13 15.77 9.00
C ALA A 15 0.46 15.01 7.68
N ARG A 16 1.60 14.31 7.63
CA ARG A 16 1.97 13.52 6.44
C ARG A 16 1.18 12.22 6.33
N TYR A 17 0.96 11.52 7.44
CA TYR A 17 0.17 10.29 7.47
C TYR A 17 -1.29 10.54 7.14
N THR A 18 -1.86 11.63 7.65
CA THR A 18 -3.25 12.02 7.36
C THR A 18 -3.45 12.37 5.88
N ALA A 19 -2.48 13.02 5.23
CA ALA A 19 -2.52 13.26 3.79
C ALA A 19 -2.51 11.95 2.97
N VAL A 20 -1.67 10.98 3.35
CA VAL A 20 -1.63 9.67 2.69
C VAL A 20 -2.93 8.88 2.93
N ALA A 21 -3.51 8.96 4.13
CA ALA A 21 -4.83 8.42 4.47
C ALA A 21 -5.91 8.92 3.51
N LEU A 22 -5.91 10.24 3.27
CA LEU A 22 -6.88 10.89 2.41
C LEU A 22 -6.74 10.43 0.96
N VAL A 23 -5.51 10.31 0.46
CA VAL A 23 -5.25 9.77 -0.89
C VAL A 23 -5.77 8.33 -0.99
N LEU A 24 -5.47 7.48 -0.02
CA LEU A 24 -5.98 6.10 0.03
C LEU A 24 -7.51 6.03 0.05
N ALA A 25 -8.15 6.91 0.80
CA ALA A 25 -9.61 7.00 0.85
C ALA A 25 -10.19 7.39 -0.51
N VAL A 26 -9.63 8.41 -1.17
CA VAL A 26 -10.06 8.84 -2.52
C VAL A 26 -9.87 7.72 -3.53
N VAL A 27 -8.71 7.07 -3.57
CA VAL A 27 -8.46 5.93 -4.48
C VAL A 27 -9.47 4.80 -4.21
N THR A 28 -9.87 4.59 -2.96
CA THR A 28 -10.87 3.57 -2.60
C THR A 28 -12.28 3.94 -3.06
N ILE A 29 -12.69 5.19 -2.91
CA ILE A 29 -13.98 5.65 -3.44
C ILE A 29 -14.04 5.49 -4.96
N VAL A 30 -12.96 5.85 -5.66
CA VAL A 30 -12.84 5.70 -7.11
C VAL A 30 -12.93 4.22 -7.51
N GLU A 31 -12.21 3.33 -6.82
CA GLU A 31 -12.26 1.89 -7.09
C GLU A 31 -13.67 1.33 -6.93
N VAL A 32 -14.32 1.61 -5.80
CA VAL A 32 -15.68 1.12 -5.52
C VAL A 32 -16.64 1.62 -6.60
N THR A 33 -16.55 2.91 -6.96
CA THR A 33 -17.40 3.48 -8.00
C THR A 33 -17.17 2.84 -9.37
N ALA A 34 -15.91 2.54 -9.70
CA ALA A 34 -15.54 1.86 -10.96
C ALA A 34 -16.08 0.42 -11.02
N VAL A 35 -16.09 -0.31 -9.90
CA VAL A 35 -16.62 -1.69 -9.82
C VAL A 35 -18.13 -1.76 -10.09
N TYR A 36 -18.89 -0.71 -9.77
CA TYR A 36 -20.33 -0.67 -10.05
C TYR A 36 -20.68 -0.34 -11.50
N GLN A 37 -19.70 -0.02 -12.36
CA GLN A 37 -19.96 0.27 -13.76
C GLN A 37 -19.79 -0.95 -14.66
N ALA A 38 -20.92 -1.41 -15.23
CA ALA A 38 -20.99 -2.60 -16.06
C ALA A 38 -20.13 -2.54 -17.34
N PHE A 39 -19.86 -1.33 -17.87
CA PHE A 39 -19.03 -1.17 -19.07
C PHE A 39 -17.53 -1.39 -18.82
N LEU A 40 -17.08 -1.42 -17.57
CA LEU A 40 -15.70 -1.75 -17.24
C LEU A 40 -15.45 -3.24 -17.08
N ALA A 41 -16.46 -4.11 -17.20
CA ALA A 41 -16.35 -5.54 -16.85
C ALA A 41 -15.09 -6.24 -17.41
N ASP A 42 -14.75 -6.00 -18.68
CA ASP A 42 -13.58 -6.62 -19.33
C ASP A 42 -12.23 -6.06 -18.86
N ILE A 43 -12.19 -4.80 -18.44
CA ILE A 43 -10.98 -4.08 -17.99
C ILE A 43 -10.94 -3.98 -16.45
N LEU A 44 -11.98 -4.45 -15.77
CA LEU A 44 -12.16 -4.30 -14.33
C LEU A 44 -11.04 -5.03 -13.56
N LEU A 45 -10.73 -6.26 -13.99
CA LEU A 45 -9.71 -7.10 -13.37
C LEU A 45 -8.31 -6.45 -13.40
N PRO A 46 -7.76 -6.02 -14.56
CA PRO A 46 -6.45 -5.36 -14.57
C PRO A 46 -6.44 -4.01 -13.84
N ILE A 47 -7.53 -3.23 -13.90
CA ILE A 47 -7.64 -1.97 -13.15
C ILE A 47 -7.59 -2.23 -11.64
N LEU A 48 -8.38 -3.18 -11.14
CA LEU A 48 -8.43 -3.51 -9.72
C LEU A 48 -7.08 -4.04 -9.23
N LEU A 49 -6.39 -4.84 -10.06
CA LEU A 49 -5.06 -5.33 -9.74
C LEU A 49 -4.07 -4.18 -9.54
N VAL A 50 -4.05 -3.20 -10.46
CA VAL A 50 -3.16 -2.03 -10.39
C VAL A 50 -3.53 -1.13 -9.22
N LEU A 51 -4.81 -0.85 -8.99
CA LEU A 51 -5.27 -0.02 -7.87
C LEU A 51 -4.94 -0.68 -6.53
N SER A 52 -5.18 -1.99 -6.39
CA SER A 52 -4.86 -2.76 -5.18
C SER A 52 -3.35 -2.77 -4.91
N ALA A 53 -2.52 -3.04 -5.92
CA ALA A 53 -1.06 -2.99 -5.80
C ALA A 53 -0.57 -1.60 -5.38
N THR A 54 -1.16 -0.53 -5.95
CA THR A 54 -0.81 0.85 -5.61
C THR A 54 -1.16 1.18 -4.17
N LYS A 55 -2.35 0.79 -3.70
CA LYS A 55 -2.76 0.98 -2.30
C LYS A 55 -1.83 0.25 -1.34
N PHE A 56 -1.53 -1.02 -1.65
CA PHE A 56 -0.60 -1.82 -0.87
C PHE A 56 0.77 -1.14 -0.79
N ALA A 57 1.31 -0.65 -1.90
CA ALA A 57 2.59 0.05 -1.93
C ALA A 57 2.57 1.36 -1.11
N LEU A 58 1.50 2.15 -1.19
CA LEU A 58 1.33 3.37 -0.38
C LEU A 58 1.28 3.04 1.11
N VAL A 59 0.53 2.00 1.50
CA VAL A 59 0.46 1.55 2.90
C VAL A 59 1.82 1.03 3.38
N ALA A 60 2.48 0.18 2.60
CA ALA A 60 3.79 -0.36 2.95
C ALA A 60 4.85 0.75 3.09
N MET A 61 4.90 1.69 2.16
CA MET A 61 5.90 2.75 2.14
C MET A 61 5.69 3.77 3.27
N PHE A 62 4.44 4.20 3.50
CA PHE A 62 4.14 5.29 4.44
C PHE A 62 3.67 4.78 5.80
N TYR A 63 2.72 3.84 5.87
CA TYR A 63 2.15 3.37 7.14
C TYR A 63 2.96 2.27 7.83
N MET A 64 3.66 1.41 7.08
CA MET A 64 4.59 0.43 7.66
C MET A 64 5.99 1.01 7.91
N HIS A 65 6.13 2.34 7.88
CA HIS A 65 7.36 3.08 8.14
C HIS A 65 8.56 2.80 7.22
N LEU A 66 8.48 1.89 6.25
CA LEU A 66 9.62 1.52 5.36
C LEU A 66 10.38 2.72 4.76
N ARG A 67 9.68 3.82 4.44
CA ARG A 67 10.32 5.05 3.90
C ARG A 67 11.12 5.83 4.94
N PHE A 68 10.76 5.72 6.20
CA PHE A 68 11.38 6.43 7.34
C PHE A 68 12.30 5.52 8.16
N ASP A 69 12.24 4.21 7.95
CA ASP A 69 13.01 3.19 8.65
C ASP A 69 14.28 2.77 7.90
N HIS A 70 15.11 1.95 8.56
CA HIS A 70 16.34 1.44 7.96
C HIS A 70 16.07 0.52 6.76
N ARG A 71 16.95 0.56 5.75
CA ARG A 71 16.86 -0.21 4.49
C ARG A 71 16.70 -1.72 4.70
N LEU A 72 17.10 -2.24 5.86
CA LEU A 72 16.90 -3.63 6.25
C LEU A 72 15.42 -4.03 6.29
N PHE A 73 14.53 -3.20 6.85
CA PHE A 73 13.10 -3.49 6.91
C PHE A 73 12.46 -3.49 5.52
N SER A 74 12.91 -2.57 4.65
CA SER A 74 12.51 -2.58 3.24
C SER A 74 12.98 -3.83 2.50
N ALA A 75 14.24 -4.25 2.73
CA ALA A 75 14.80 -5.45 2.09
C ALA A 75 14.11 -6.74 2.55
N LEU A 76 13.80 -6.88 3.85
CA LEU A 76 13.09 -8.04 4.38
C LEU A 76 11.65 -8.12 3.84
N PHE A 77 10.96 -7.00 3.75
CA PHE A 77 9.60 -6.95 3.20
C PHE A 77 9.55 -7.30 1.72
N VAL A 78 10.41 -6.67 0.90
CA VAL A 78 10.51 -6.96 -0.53
C VAL A 78 11.01 -8.38 -0.77
N GLY A 79 11.98 -8.84 0.03
CA GLY A 79 12.47 -10.22 0.00
C GLY A 79 11.37 -11.24 0.28
N GLY A 80 10.54 -11.00 1.31
CA GLY A 80 9.38 -11.84 1.62
C GLY A 80 8.32 -11.81 0.51
N LEU A 81 8.07 -10.65 -0.10
CA LEU A 81 7.14 -10.50 -1.21
C LEU A 81 7.61 -11.28 -2.45
N LEU A 82 8.90 -11.15 -2.81
CA LEU A 82 9.51 -11.89 -3.92
C LEU A 82 9.55 -13.38 -3.65
N LEU A 83 9.88 -13.80 -2.43
CA LEU A 83 9.88 -15.20 -2.03
C LEU A 83 8.47 -15.81 -2.17
N THR A 84 7.45 -15.11 -1.66
CA THR A 84 6.06 -15.56 -1.75
C THR A 84 5.59 -15.65 -3.20
N ALA A 85 5.87 -14.62 -4.02
CA ALA A 85 5.57 -14.64 -5.44
C ALA A 85 6.28 -15.80 -6.17
N GLY A 86 7.55 -16.04 -5.86
CA GLY A 86 8.33 -17.15 -6.41
C GLY A 86 7.75 -18.51 -6.04
N ILE A 87 7.36 -18.71 -4.78
CA ILE A 87 6.69 -19.94 -4.32
C ILE A 87 5.36 -20.13 -5.07
N LEU A 88 4.57 -19.07 -5.24
CA LEU A 88 3.30 -19.10 -5.98
C LEU A 88 3.51 -19.51 -7.44
N ILE A 89 4.48 -18.90 -8.12
CA ILE A 89 4.84 -19.24 -9.51
C ILE A 89 5.33 -20.69 -9.60
N ALA A 90 6.20 -21.12 -8.69
CA ALA A 90 6.70 -22.49 -8.65
C ALA A 90 5.57 -23.50 -8.44
N LEU A 91 4.59 -23.19 -7.58
CA LEU A 91 3.42 -24.03 -7.35
C LEU A 91 2.52 -24.12 -8.59
N LEU A 92 2.24 -23.00 -9.25
CA LEU A 92 1.45 -22.98 -10.49
C LEU A 92 2.14 -23.74 -11.63
N ALA A 93 3.48 -23.65 -11.72
CA ALA A 93 4.27 -24.42 -12.66
C ALA A 93 4.24 -25.93 -12.32
N LEU A 94 4.32 -26.30 -11.04
CA LEU A 94 4.25 -27.69 -10.58
C LEU A 94 2.92 -28.35 -10.96
N PHE A 95 1.80 -27.64 -10.81
CA PHE A 95 0.47 -28.12 -11.22
C PHE A 95 0.22 -28.02 -12.74
N ARG A 96 1.24 -27.71 -13.54
CA ARG A 96 1.19 -27.51 -15.00
C ARG A 96 0.20 -26.45 -15.50
N VAL A 97 -0.44 -25.68 -14.63
CA VAL A 97 -1.40 -24.62 -15.03
C VAL A 97 -0.78 -23.60 -16.00
N ILE A 98 0.53 -23.35 -15.92
CA ILE A 98 1.26 -22.40 -16.78
C ILE A 98 1.85 -23.06 -18.04
N VAL A 99 1.99 -24.39 -18.08
CA VAL A 99 2.71 -25.13 -19.14
C VAL A 99 1.74 -25.98 -19.98
N GLN A 100 0.48 -25.53 -20.09
CA GLN A 100 -0.55 -26.15 -20.92
C GLN A 100 -0.78 -25.38 -22.21
#